data_AF-A0A7D9HTE7-F1
#
_entry.id   AF-A0A7D9HTE7-F1
#
_cell.length_a   1.000
_cell.length_b   1.000
_cell.length_c   1.000
_cell.angle_alpha   90.00
_cell.angle_beta   90.00
_cell.angle_gamma   90.00
#
_symmetry.space_group_name_H-M   'P 1'
#
loop_
_entity.id
_entity.type
_entity.pdbx_description
1 polymer ?
#
loop_
_entity_poly.entity_id
_entity_poly.type
_entity_poly.pdbx_seq_one_letter_code
_entity_poly.pdbx_strand_id
1 'polypeptide(L)'
;MECIFLSNACSLHRNNAWQQWHALILKYAIARTNLSGCENVSDTPLSSCFNQYYEALKCVLKATRLAKNIRKWFCDGHLHNKDLSYRFTGKEFKIMSNNFMKLINSLSLNDDQSTHIFKLHIFAIIAVNLRDAVSLFSRINITNEEVILLKKVSGKYFRACALFASVTQTTWTIGHVVPNHTHQAKQQLGYGLGMNSMEGRETKHISLAKFARNTHHSTRWLQVFRHEYISLLWLRENGCDSAKYTTTRNKYIPARCYTAQFCHCGQPKVSEQPKCDFCSHSVHQIINDSINQGKITAEARKLGCCAL
;
A
#
# COMPACT_ATOMS: atom_id res chain seq x y z
N MET A 1 -9.28 -27.80 4.32
CA MET A 1 -9.73 -27.26 3.01
C MET A 1 -10.11 -25.78 3.07
N GLU A 2 -10.58 -25.26 4.21
CA GLU A 2 -10.91 -23.83 4.40
C GLU A 2 -9.73 -22.85 4.32
N CYS A 3 -8.52 -23.25 4.72
CA CYS A 3 -7.33 -22.39 4.67
C CYS A 3 -6.94 -21.91 3.26
N ILE A 4 -7.37 -22.62 2.21
CA ILE A 4 -7.01 -22.32 0.80
C ILE A 4 -7.95 -21.26 0.18
N PHE A 5 -9.18 -21.11 0.69
CA PHE A 5 -10.14 -20.17 0.11
C PHE A 5 -9.94 -18.73 0.61
N LEU A 6 -9.54 -18.55 1.87
CA LEU A 6 -9.27 -17.22 2.45
C LEU A 6 -7.87 -16.67 2.06
N SER A 7 -6.94 -17.53 1.64
CA SER A 7 -5.62 -17.11 1.17
C SER A 7 -5.64 -16.38 -0.18
N ASN A 8 -6.66 -16.62 -1.02
CA ASN A 8 -6.85 -15.91 -2.29
C ASN A 8 -7.01 -14.39 -2.10
N ALA A 9 -7.36 -13.94 -0.88
CA ALA A 9 -7.74 -12.57 -0.59
C ALA A 9 -6.54 -11.66 -0.21
N CYS A 10 -5.46 -12.21 0.36
CA CYS A 10 -4.39 -11.39 0.97
C CYS A 10 -3.59 -10.51 -0.02
N SER A 11 -3.32 -11.00 -1.23
CA SER A 11 -2.61 -10.24 -2.27
C SER A 11 -3.48 -9.14 -2.91
N LEU A 12 -4.80 -9.31 -2.89
CA LEU A 12 -5.78 -8.30 -3.29
C LEU A 12 -5.92 -7.23 -2.20
N HIS A 13 -5.99 -7.65 -0.93
CA HIS A 13 -6.16 -6.73 0.19
C HIS A 13 -4.99 -5.75 0.36
N ARG A 14 -3.74 -6.13 0.09
CA ARG A 14 -2.63 -5.16 0.09
C ARG A 14 -2.80 -4.05 -0.95
N ASN A 15 -3.16 -4.38 -2.20
CA ASN A 15 -3.33 -3.38 -3.25
C ASN A 15 -4.53 -2.47 -2.94
N ASN A 16 -5.63 -3.07 -2.50
CA ASN A 16 -6.84 -2.36 -2.10
C ASN A 16 -6.58 -1.42 -0.90
N ALA A 17 -5.81 -1.86 0.10
CA ALA A 17 -5.50 -1.04 1.26
C ALA A 17 -4.65 0.19 0.91
N TRP A 18 -3.65 0.02 0.02
CA TRP A 18 -2.86 1.15 -0.45
C TRP A 18 -3.64 2.08 -1.38
N GLN A 19 -4.59 1.56 -2.16
CA GLN A 19 -5.51 2.36 -2.94
C GLN A 19 -6.45 3.18 -2.03
N GLN A 20 -6.98 2.58 -0.96
CA GLN A 20 -7.81 3.26 0.03
C GLN A 20 -7.03 4.36 0.75
N TRP A 21 -5.83 4.05 1.22
CA TRP A 21 -4.94 5.04 1.84
C TRP A 21 -4.63 6.20 0.88
N HIS A 22 -4.35 5.89 -0.39
CA HIS A 22 -4.14 6.91 -1.42
C HIS A 22 -5.39 7.77 -1.64
N ALA A 23 -6.57 7.17 -1.66
CA ALA A 23 -7.83 7.88 -1.83
C ALA A 23 -8.07 8.89 -0.69
N LEU A 24 -7.73 8.54 0.56
CA LEU A 24 -7.79 9.46 1.70
C LEU A 24 -6.92 10.70 1.47
N ILE A 25 -5.68 10.49 1.01
CA ILE A 25 -4.73 11.57 0.73
C ILE A 25 -5.17 12.43 -0.44
N LEU A 26 -5.67 11.82 -1.53
CA LEU A 26 -6.16 12.55 -2.69
C LEU A 26 -7.36 13.44 -2.30
N LYS A 27 -8.34 12.89 -1.56
CA LYS A 27 -9.49 13.65 -1.07
C LYS A 27 -9.05 14.80 -0.16
N TYR A 28 -8.06 14.57 0.70
CA TYR A 28 -7.49 15.60 1.55
C TYR A 28 -6.79 16.72 0.76
N ALA A 29 -5.97 16.38 -0.23
CA ALA A 29 -5.24 17.35 -1.04
C ALA A 29 -6.20 18.25 -1.84
N ILE A 30 -7.26 17.67 -2.37
CA ILE A 30 -8.35 18.35 -3.08
C ILE A 30 -9.10 19.28 -2.14
N ALA A 31 -9.53 18.80 -0.97
CA ALA A 31 -10.26 19.60 0.01
C ALA A 31 -9.44 20.79 0.54
N ARG A 32 -8.10 20.71 0.49
CA ARG A 32 -7.19 21.81 0.85
C ARG A 32 -6.87 22.78 -0.28
N THR A 33 -7.42 22.55 -1.46
CA THR A 33 -7.14 23.38 -2.63
C THR A 33 -8.41 24.04 -3.11
N ASN A 34 -8.36 25.35 -3.33
CA ASN A 34 -9.43 26.02 -4.02
C ASN A 34 -9.36 25.67 -5.51
N LEU A 35 -10.29 24.84 -5.96
CA LEU A 35 -10.38 24.37 -7.35
C LEU A 35 -11.44 25.15 -8.17
N SER A 36 -11.96 26.26 -7.64
CA SER A 36 -12.95 27.08 -8.33
C SER A 36 -12.40 27.58 -9.65
N GLY A 37 -13.01 27.17 -10.77
CA GLY A 37 -12.60 27.58 -12.12
C GLY A 37 -11.41 26.80 -12.70
N CYS A 38 -10.91 25.75 -12.03
CA CYS A 38 -9.88 24.88 -12.58
C CYS A 38 -10.51 23.74 -13.39
N GLU A 39 -10.31 23.70 -14.70
CA GLU A 39 -10.76 22.60 -15.57
C GLU A 39 -9.68 21.51 -15.73
N ASN A 40 -8.41 21.92 -15.65
CA ASN A 40 -7.26 21.06 -15.79
C ASN A 40 -6.35 21.15 -14.57
N VAL A 41 -5.55 20.10 -14.36
CA VAL A 41 -4.55 20.09 -13.28
C VAL A 41 -3.56 21.25 -13.42
N SER A 42 -3.23 21.65 -14.65
CA SER A 42 -2.37 22.80 -14.95
C SER A 42 -2.93 24.13 -14.47
N ASP A 43 -4.24 24.21 -14.28
CA ASP A 43 -4.94 25.44 -13.91
C ASP A 43 -4.91 25.63 -12.38
N THR A 44 -4.44 24.62 -11.64
CA THR A 44 -4.33 24.68 -10.18
C THR A 44 -3.09 25.49 -9.77
N PRO A 45 -3.18 26.34 -8.72
CA PRO A 45 -2.05 27.16 -8.29
C PRO A 45 -0.83 26.30 -7.95
N LEU A 46 0.36 26.71 -8.38
CA LEU A 46 1.58 25.90 -8.21
C LEU A 46 1.90 25.58 -6.74
N SER A 47 1.61 26.53 -5.85
CA SER A 47 1.78 26.41 -4.41
C SER A 47 0.66 25.63 -3.71
N SER A 48 -0.41 25.26 -4.42
CA SER A 48 -1.54 24.56 -3.82
C SER A 48 -1.19 23.14 -3.36
N CYS A 49 -1.91 22.67 -2.33
CA CYS A 49 -1.72 21.34 -1.77
C CYS A 49 -1.90 20.24 -2.82
N PHE A 50 -2.93 20.34 -3.67
CA PHE A 50 -3.18 19.38 -4.74
C PHE A 50 -2.09 19.39 -5.81
N ASN A 51 -1.61 20.56 -6.25
CA ASN A 51 -0.55 20.62 -7.25
C ASN A 51 0.76 20.04 -6.73
N GLN A 52 1.15 20.37 -5.49
CA GLN A 52 2.35 19.80 -4.87
C GLN A 52 2.26 18.27 -4.73
N TYR A 53 1.09 17.77 -4.31
CA TYR A 53 0.80 16.33 -4.29
C TYR A 53 0.90 15.69 -5.68
N TYR A 54 0.32 16.31 -6.71
CA TYR A 54 0.31 15.80 -8.07
C TYR A 54 1.73 15.75 -8.65
N GLU A 55 2.50 16.82 -8.48
CA GLU A 55 3.89 16.88 -8.93
C GLU A 55 4.80 15.93 -8.14
N ALA A 56 4.59 15.75 -6.83
CA ALA A 56 5.30 14.73 -6.08
C ALA A 56 4.98 13.32 -6.61
N LEU A 57 3.72 13.03 -6.89
CA LEU A 57 3.31 11.74 -7.45
C LEU A 57 3.97 11.47 -8.82
N LYS A 58 3.98 12.48 -9.68
CA LYS A 58 4.48 12.41 -11.06
C LYS A 58 6.00 12.41 -11.14
N CYS A 59 6.67 13.35 -10.46
CA CYS A 59 8.09 13.64 -10.61
C CYS A 59 8.95 12.97 -9.53
N VAL A 60 8.49 12.93 -8.28
CA VAL A 60 9.25 12.37 -7.15
C VAL A 60 9.06 10.87 -7.01
N LEU A 61 7.80 10.41 -7.01
CA LEU A 61 7.44 9.00 -6.91
C LEU A 61 7.52 8.28 -8.26
N LYS A 62 7.48 9.04 -9.37
CA LYS A 62 7.44 8.51 -10.74
C LYS A 62 6.28 7.55 -10.97
N ALA A 63 5.14 7.77 -10.31
CA ALA A 63 3.92 7.00 -10.48
C ALA A 63 3.13 7.48 -11.72
N THR A 64 3.79 7.50 -12.89
CA THR A 64 3.31 8.16 -14.12
C THR A 64 1.94 7.67 -14.59
N ARG A 65 1.67 6.36 -14.47
CA ARG A 65 0.36 5.78 -14.83
C ARG A 65 -0.75 6.30 -13.92
N LEU A 66 -0.51 6.36 -12.61
CA LEU A 66 -1.48 6.88 -11.65
C LEU A 66 -1.68 8.38 -11.84
N ALA A 67 -0.61 9.16 -12.02
CA ALA A 67 -0.68 10.59 -12.31
C ALA A 67 -1.46 10.88 -13.61
N LYS A 68 -1.29 10.07 -14.66
CA LYS A 68 -2.08 10.20 -15.90
C LYS A 68 -3.56 9.94 -15.66
N ASN A 69 -3.91 8.94 -14.85
CA ASN A 69 -5.30 8.64 -14.51
C ASN A 69 -5.93 9.72 -13.62
N ILE A 70 -5.19 10.27 -12.66
CA ILE A 70 -5.65 11.41 -11.85
C ILE A 70 -5.88 12.63 -12.74
N ARG A 71 -4.95 12.94 -13.65
CA ARG A 71 -5.13 14.05 -14.59
C ARG A 71 -6.39 13.87 -15.44
N LYS A 72 -6.57 12.68 -16.02
CA LYS A 72 -7.77 12.36 -16.81
C LYS A 72 -9.04 12.50 -15.97
N TRP A 73 -9.04 11.93 -14.76
CA TRP A 73 -10.16 12.02 -13.84
C TRP A 73 -10.46 13.46 -13.40
N PHE A 74 -9.43 14.29 -13.21
CA PHE A 74 -9.59 15.69 -12.87
C PHE A 74 -10.33 16.45 -13.97
N CYS A 75 -9.90 16.29 -15.23
CA CYS A 75 -10.55 16.90 -16.40
C CYS A 75 -11.97 16.35 -16.65
N ASP A 76 -12.16 15.03 -16.56
CA ASP A 76 -13.39 14.36 -17.03
C ASP A 76 -14.44 14.16 -15.94
N GLY A 77 -14.06 14.18 -14.66
CA GLY A 77 -14.84 13.54 -13.59
C GLY A 77 -14.89 14.24 -12.24
N HIS A 78 -13.97 15.17 -11.95
CA HIS A 78 -13.93 15.84 -10.64
C HIS A 78 -15.15 16.74 -10.40
N LEU A 79 -15.57 17.51 -11.41
CA LEU A 79 -16.74 18.41 -11.34
C LEU A 79 -18.08 17.66 -11.18
N HIS A 80 -18.10 16.36 -11.48
CA HIS A 80 -19.28 15.51 -11.35
C HIS A 80 -19.32 14.68 -10.06
N ASN A 81 -18.47 15.01 -9.09
CA ASN A 81 -18.39 14.34 -7.80
C ASN A 81 -18.16 12.81 -7.92
N LYS A 82 -17.54 12.36 -9.02
CA LYS A 82 -17.22 10.95 -9.24
C LYS A 82 -15.91 10.61 -8.54
N ASP A 83 -15.89 9.50 -7.80
CA ASP A 83 -14.63 8.98 -7.25
C ASP A 83 -13.69 8.52 -8.38
N LEU A 84 -12.38 8.62 -8.13
CA LEU A 84 -11.35 8.11 -9.05
C LEU A 84 -11.48 6.58 -9.19
N SER A 85 -11.98 6.13 -10.34
CA SER A 85 -12.02 4.71 -10.68
C SER A 85 -10.67 4.26 -11.26
N TYR A 86 -9.74 3.92 -10.37
CA TYR A 86 -8.43 3.38 -10.75
C TYR A 86 -7.99 2.24 -9.84
N ARG A 87 -7.70 1.08 -10.43
CA ARG A 87 -7.25 -0.12 -9.70
C ARG A 87 -5.74 -0.15 -9.55
N PHE A 88 -5.27 -0.19 -8.31
CA PHE A 88 -3.84 -0.36 -8.02
C PHE A 88 -3.35 -1.76 -8.42
N THR A 89 -2.17 -1.81 -9.02
CA THR A 89 -1.42 -3.06 -9.23
C THR A 89 -0.26 -3.14 -8.25
N GLY A 90 0.46 -4.27 -8.26
CA GLY A 90 1.66 -4.44 -7.45
C GLY A 90 2.72 -3.35 -7.69
N LYS A 91 2.73 -2.70 -8.87
CA LYS A 91 3.63 -1.57 -9.17
C LYS A 91 3.28 -0.33 -8.35
N GLU A 92 2.03 0.11 -8.37
CA GLU A 92 1.61 1.30 -7.60
C GLU A 92 1.75 1.06 -6.10
N PHE A 93 1.31 -0.10 -5.62
CA PHE A 93 1.49 -0.50 -4.23
C PHE A 93 2.97 -0.37 -3.80
N LYS A 94 3.91 -0.95 -4.57
CA LYS A 94 5.34 -0.90 -4.22
C LYS A 94 5.91 0.51 -4.23
N ILE A 95 5.48 1.36 -5.17
CA ILE A 95 5.90 2.77 -5.21
C ILE A 95 5.41 3.50 -3.96
N MET A 96 4.14 3.30 -3.58
CA MET A 96 3.54 3.92 -2.40
C MET A 96 4.15 3.40 -1.11
N SER A 97 4.26 2.08 -0.93
CA SER A 97 4.84 1.47 0.27
C SER A 97 6.25 1.96 0.55
N ASN A 98 7.02 2.20 -0.52
CA ASN A 98 8.38 2.66 -0.38
C ASN A 98 8.49 4.16 -0.14
N ASN A 99 7.57 4.97 -0.67
CA ASN A 99 7.75 6.42 -0.78
C ASN A 99 6.60 7.25 -0.22
N PHE A 100 5.66 6.65 0.53
CA PHE A 100 4.49 7.35 1.09
C PHE A 100 4.88 8.62 1.86
N MET A 101 5.97 8.60 2.63
CA MET A 101 6.44 9.77 3.37
C MET A 101 6.83 10.95 2.48
N LYS A 102 7.33 10.70 1.26
CA LYS A 102 7.62 11.78 0.30
C LYS A 102 6.33 12.46 -0.17
N LEU A 103 5.27 11.67 -0.33
CA LEU A 103 3.95 12.16 -0.72
C LEU A 103 3.25 12.90 0.44
N ILE A 104 3.48 12.48 1.69
CA ILE A 104 2.98 13.20 2.87
C ILE A 104 3.69 14.54 3.01
N ASN A 105 5.02 14.59 2.85
CA ASN A 105 5.76 15.85 2.92
C ASN A 105 5.32 16.86 1.86
N SER A 106 4.91 16.42 0.66
CA SER A 106 4.40 17.33 -0.37
C SER A 106 3.01 17.90 -0.07
N LEU A 107 2.35 17.44 1.00
CA LEU A 107 1.08 18.01 1.45
C LEU A 107 1.26 19.10 2.51
N SER A 108 2.46 19.23 3.08
CA SER A 108 2.79 20.25 4.07
C SER A 108 2.93 21.62 3.41
N LEU A 109 2.32 22.64 4.02
CA LEU A 109 2.49 24.05 3.64
C LEU A 109 3.15 24.81 4.79
N ASN A 110 3.81 25.94 4.49
CA ASN A 110 4.61 26.70 5.47
C ASN A 110 3.79 27.21 6.67
N ASP A 111 2.51 27.52 6.46
CA ASP A 111 1.60 28.05 7.48
C ASP A 111 0.54 27.01 7.92
N ASP A 112 0.93 25.72 7.94
CA ASP A 112 0.03 24.64 8.32
C ASP A 112 -0.44 24.78 9.78
N GLN A 113 -1.77 24.91 9.95
CA GLN A 113 -2.39 24.81 11.27
C GLN A 113 -2.17 23.43 11.90
N SER A 114 -2.23 23.37 13.23
CA SER A 114 -2.07 22.14 14.02
C SER A 114 -3.00 21.00 13.57
N THR A 115 -4.19 21.33 13.08
CA THR A 115 -5.17 20.38 12.53
C THR A 115 -4.67 19.68 11.27
N HIS A 116 -3.93 20.38 10.41
CA HIS A 116 -3.34 19.81 9.20
C HIS A 116 -2.14 18.92 9.54
N ILE A 117 -1.27 19.40 10.42
CA ILE A 117 -0.15 18.61 10.96
C ILE A 117 -0.69 17.30 11.56
N PHE A 118 -1.76 17.37 12.35
CA PHE A 118 -2.45 16.21 12.92
C PHE A 118 -2.90 15.20 11.86
N LYS A 119 -3.57 15.65 10.79
CA LYS A 119 -4.01 14.79 9.68
C LYS A 119 -2.85 14.14 8.93
N LEU A 120 -1.75 14.88 8.69
CA LEU A 120 -0.56 14.32 8.04
C LEU A 120 0.09 13.21 8.90
N HIS A 121 0.14 13.39 10.22
CA HIS A 121 0.59 12.33 11.14
C HIS A 121 -0.32 11.10 11.13
N ILE A 122 -1.64 11.27 11.05
CA ILE A 122 -2.57 10.15 10.89
C ILE A 122 -2.24 9.37 9.61
N PHE A 123 -2.12 10.04 8.46
CA PHE A 123 -1.81 9.38 7.19
C PHE A 123 -0.51 8.58 7.25
N ALA A 124 0.53 9.14 7.87
CA ALA A 124 1.80 8.44 8.02
C ALA A 124 1.72 7.24 8.94
N ILE A 125 1.02 7.34 10.07
CA ILE A 125 0.87 6.23 11.01
C ILE A 125 0.08 5.08 10.37
N ILE A 126 -1.00 5.38 9.64
CA ILE A 126 -1.73 4.36 8.87
C ILE A 126 -0.80 3.70 7.86
N ALA A 127 -0.04 4.48 7.09
CA ALA A 127 0.87 3.97 6.05
C ALA A 127 1.99 3.09 6.62
N VAL A 128 2.61 3.48 7.74
CA VAL A 128 3.69 2.72 8.38
C VAL A 128 3.17 1.36 8.85
N ASN A 129 2.05 1.34 9.59
CA ASN A 129 1.50 0.08 10.09
C ASN A 129 1.01 -0.82 8.94
N LEU A 130 0.43 -0.23 7.88
CA LEU A 130 0.05 -0.97 6.68
C LEU A 130 1.28 -1.57 5.98
N ARG A 131 2.35 -0.78 5.76
CA ARG A 131 3.59 -1.25 5.13
C ARG A 131 4.20 -2.40 5.91
N ASP A 132 4.27 -2.27 7.23
CA ASP A 132 4.90 -3.27 8.09
C ASP A 132 4.06 -4.56 8.13
N ALA A 133 2.74 -4.45 8.23
CA ALA A 133 1.84 -5.60 8.12
C ALA A 133 2.04 -6.32 6.78
N VAL A 134 1.98 -5.60 5.66
CA VAL A 134 2.19 -6.16 4.32
C VAL A 134 3.57 -6.79 4.18
N SER A 135 4.60 -6.18 4.77
CA SER A 135 5.95 -6.73 4.74
C SER A 135 6.09 -8.06 5.50
N LEU A 136 5.26 -8.31 6.49
CA LEU A 136 5.28 -9.53 7.30
C LEU A 136 4.41 -10.62 6.68
N PHE A 137 3.15 -10.33 6.36
CA PHE A 137 2.25 -11.36 5.83
C PHE A 137 2.60 -11.78 4.40
N SER A 138 3.40 -11.00 3.67
CA SER A 138 3.88 -11.38 2.33
C SER A 138 5.07 -12.36 2.36
N ARG A 139 5.52 -12.80 3.54
CA ARG A 139 6.69 -13.70 3.68
C ARG A 139 6.29 -15.17 3.59
N ILE A 140 7.11 -15.95 2.90
CA ILE A 140 7.05 -17.42 2.91
C ILE A 140 7.62 -17.95 4.23
N ASN A 141 8.82 -17.50 4.59
CA ASN A 141 9.45 -17.84 5.86
C ASN A 141 9.18 -16.71 6.85
N ILE A 142 8.46 -17.02 7.93
CA ILE A 142 8.14 -16.10 9.02
C ILE A 142 8.46 -16.78 10.35
N THR A 143 9.08 -16.04 11.28
CA THR A 143 9.38 -16.53 12.64
C THR A 143 8.19 -16.33 13.59
N ASN A 144 8.23 -16.94 14.77
CA ASN A 144 7.16 -16.78 15.76
C ASN A 144 7.10 -15.34 16.29
N GLU A 145 8.26 -14.70 16.47
CA GLU A 145 8.37 -13.28 16.88
C GLU A 145 7.75 -12.37 15.82
N GLU A 146 7.96 -12.69 14.55
CA GLU A 146 7.39 -11.95 13.42
C GLU A 146 5.88 -12.13 13.30
N VAL A 147 5.34 -13.29 13.68
CA VAL A 147 3.87 -13.52 13.78
C VAL A 147 3.27 -12.66 14.91
N ILE A 148 3.93 -12.57 16.06
CA ILE A 148 3.51 -11.70 17.17
C ILE A 148 3.56 -10.23 16.73
N LEU A 149 4.64 -9.84 16.05
CA LEU A 149 4.79 -8.49 15.50
C LEU A 149 3.68 -8.19 14.48
N LEU A 150 3.36 -9.14 13.59
CA LEU A 150 2.28 -8.99 12.61
C LEU A 150 0.94 -8.70 13.31
N LYS A 151 0.58 -9.46 14.35
CA LYS A 151 -0.63 -9.21 15.14
C LYS A 151 -0.64 -7.80 15.72
N LYS A 152 0.50 -7.33 16.24
CA LYS A 152 0.63 -5.98 16.80
C LYS A 152 0.44 -4.89 15.73
N VAL A 153 1.15 -4.97 14.60
CA VAL A 153 1.07 -3.93 13.56
C VAL A 153 -0.26 -3.94 12.81
N SER A 154 -0.85 -5.12 12.57
CA SER A 154 -2.21 -5.25 12.02
C SER A 154 -3.26 -4.63 12.94
N GLY A 155 -3.17 -4.88 14.25
CA GLY A 155 -4.07 -4.28 15.22
C GLY A 155 -3.94 -2.76 15.29
N LYS A 156 -2.70 -2.23 15.23
CA LYS A 156 -2.46 -0.77 15.17
C LYS A 156 -3.00 -0.16 13.88
N TYR A 157 -2.81 -0.79 12.73
CA TYR A 157 -3.37 -0.35 11.46
C TYR A 157 -4.90 -0.27 11.52
N PHE A 158 -5.56 -1.33 11.99
CA PHE A 158 -7.02 -1.35 12.13
C PHE A 158 -7.52 -0.24 13.05
N ARG A 159 -6.93 -0.10 14.25
CA ARG A 159 -7.32 0.94 15.21
C ARG A 159 -7.08 2.35 14.68
N ALA A 160 -5.98 2.59 13.98
CA ALA A 160 -5.71 3.88 13.36
C ALA A 160 -6.80 4.23 12.34
N CYS A 161 -7.20 3.28 11.49
CA CYS A 161 -8.30 3.48 10.56
C CYS A 161 -9.65 3.65 11.28
N ALA A 162 -9.94 2.86 12.31
CA ALA A 162 -11.19 2.94 13.05
C ALA A 162 -11.37 4.25 13.83
N LEU A 163 -10.28 4.81 14.36
CA LEU A 163 -10.33 6.06 15.13
C LEU A 163 -10.30 7.31 14.25
N PHE A 164 -9.59 7.26 13.12
CA PHE A 164 -9.25 8.48 12.37
C PHE A 164 -9.61 8.45 10.89
N ALA A 165 -10.09 7.34 10.34
CA ALA A 165 -10.47 7.22 8.94
C ALA A 165 -11.73 6.35 8.81
N SER A 166 -11.86 5.60 7.71
CA SER A 166 -12.94 4.63 7.49
C SER A 166 -12.47 3.19 7.66
N VAL A 167 -13.37 2.36 8.21
CA VAL A 167 -13.18 0.90 8.26
C VAL A 167 -13.87 0.29 7.06
N THR A 168 -13.10 -0.42 6.24
CA THR A 168 -13.62 -1.21 5.13
C THR A 168 -13.42 -2.70 5.39
N GLN A 169 -14.02 -3.55 4.57
CA GLN A 169 -13.74 -4.99 4.60
C GLN A 169 -12.23 -5.28 4.48
N THR A 170 -11.51 -4.54 3.62
CA THR A 170 -10.05 -4.69 3.50
C THR A 170 -9.32 -4.31 4.80
N THR A 171 -9.72 -3.22 5.43
CA THR A 171 -9.16 -2.76 6.70
C THR A 171 -9.36 -3.81 7.80
N TRP A 172 -10.59 -4.34 7.89
CA TRP A 172 -10.95 -5.37 8.85
C TRP A 172 -10.19 -6.68 8.61
N THR A 173 -10.09 -7.12 7.36
CA THR A 173 -9.33 -8.33 6.98
C THR A 173 -7.86 -8.21 7.36
N ILE A 174 -7.19 -7.09 7.04
CA ILE A 174 -5.77 -6.90 7.42
C ILE A 174 -5.61 -6.82 8.94
N GLY A 175 -6.57 -6.20 9.63
CA GLY A 175 -6.57 -6.05 11.09
C GLY A 175 -6.73 -7.36 11.87
N HIS A 176 -7.65 -8.21 11.44
CA HIS A 176 -8.11 -9.36 12.23
C HIS A 176 -7.84 -10.72 11.57
N VAL A 177 -8.10 -10.83 10.27
CA VAL A 177 -8.07 -12.11 9.54
C VAL A 177 -6.62 -12.48 9.21
N VAL A 178 -5.87 -11.57 8.59
CA VAL A 178 -4.47 -11.78 8.19
C VAL A 178 -3.57 -12.28 9.32
N PRO A 179 -3.50 -11.64 10.51
CA PRO A 179 -2.62 -12.13 11.58
C PRO A 179 -3.02 -13.52 12.10
N ASN A 180 -4.33 -13.78 12.25
CA ASN A 180 -4.82 -15.07 12.72
C ASN A 180 -4.51 -16.20 11.72
N HIS A 181 -4.74 -15.98 10.42
CA HIS A 181 -4.39 -16.98 9.41
C HIS A 181 -2.89 -17.15 9.22
N THR A 182 -2.09 -16.09 9.35
CA THR A 182 -0.63 -16.23 9.31
C THR A 182 -0.15 -17.12 10.46
N HIS A 183 -0.71 -16.95 11.66
CA HIS A 183 -0.41 -17.81 12.80
C HIS A 183 -0.84 -19.26 12.56
N GLN A 184 -2.06 -19.49 12.07
CA GLN A 184 -2.54 -20.84 11.74
C GLN A 184 -1.68 -21.52 10.66
N ALA A 185 -1.34 -20.80 9.58
CA ALA A 185 -0.48 -21.32 8.52
C ALA A 185 0.91 -21.68 9.06
N LYS A 186 1.47 -20.85 9.95
CA LYS A 186 2.76 -21.13 10.59
C LYS A 186 2.69 -22.38 11.47
N GLN A 187 1.64 -22.54 12.26
CA GLN A 187 1.46 -23.71 13.13
C GLN A 187 1.23 -25.01 12.35
N GLN A 188 0.41 -24.97 11.30
CA GLN A 188 0.01 -26.16 10.56
C GLN A 188 1.03 -26.57 9.50
N LEU A 189 1.67 -25.61 8.84
CA LEU A 189 2.51 -25.85 7.66
C LEU A 189 3.97 -25.42 7.86
N GLY A 190 4.30 -24.69 8.91
CA GLY A 190 5.65 -24.16 9.15
C GLY A 190 5.99 -22.87 8.39
N TYR A 191 5.08 -22.36 7.55
CA TYR A 191 5.29 -21.24 6.64
C TYR A 191 4.24 -20.13 6.81
N GLY A 192 4.57 -18.92 6.35
CA GLY A 192 3.68 -17.76 6.30
C GLY A 192 2.81 -17.71 5.04
N LEU A 193 1.95 -16.70 4.96
CA LEU A 193 0.96 -16.55 3.88
C LEU A 193 1.59 -16.24 2.51
N GLY A 194 2.88 -15.92 2.44
CA GLY A 194 3.59 -15.71 1.19
C GLY A 194 3.60 -16.94 0.27
N MET A 195 3.42 -18.16 0.80
CA MET A 195 3.31 -19.37 -0.04
C MET A 195 2.01 -19.41 -0.86
N ASN A 196 0.94 -18.82 -0.34
CA ASN A 196 -0.39 -18.90 -0.95
C ASN A 196 -0.73 -17.62 -1.75
N SER A 197 0.26 -17.05 -2.44
CA SER A 197 0.06 -15.86 -3.26
C SER A 197 -0.68 -16.17 -4.57
N MET A 198 -1.68 -15.36 -4.90
CA MET A 198 -2.38 -15.41 -6.20
C MET A 198 -1.53 -14.88 -7.36
N GLU A 199 -0.36 -14.29 -7.10
CA GLU A 199 0.50 -13.72 -8.16
C GLU A 199 0.94 -14.76 -9.20
N GLY A 200 1.10 -16.02 -8.80
CA GLY A 200 1.40 -17.11 -9.71
C GLY A 200 0.25 -17.38 -10.69
N ARG A 201 -1.00 -17.33 -10.21
CA ARG A 201 -2.18 -17.50 -11.05
C ARG A 201 -2.35 -16.34 -12.03
N GLU A 202 -2.17 -15.10 -11.58
CA GLU A 202 -2.24 -13.91 -12.44
C GLU A 202 -1.16 -13.92 -13.54
N THR A 203 0.07 -14.29 -13.19
CA THR A 203 1.17 -14.46 -14.16
C THR A 203 0.84 -15.55 -15.18
N LYS A 204 0.26 -16.66 -14.72
CA LYS A 204 -0.22 -17.75 -15.59
C LYS A 204 -1.31 -17.26 -16.54
N HIS A 205 -2.31 -16.52 -16.07
CA HIS A 205 -3.35 -15.95 -16.93
C HIS A 205 -2.78 -15.05 -18.04
N ILE A 206 -1.79 -14.21 -17.71
CA ILE A 206 -1.09 -13.37 -18.71
C ILE A 206 -0.35 -14.24 -19.74
N SER A 207 0.31 -15.33 -19.30
CA SER A 207 1.01 -16.25 -20.21
C SER A 207 0.04 -16.98 -21.13
N LEU A 208 -1.06 -17.50 -20.60
CA LEU A 208 -2.09 -18.18 -21.38
C LEU A 208 -2.72 -17.24 -22.42
N ALA A 209 -3.00 -15.99 -22.04
CA ALA A 209 -3.50 -14.99 -22.96
C ALA A 209 -2.50 -14.68 -24.09
N LYS A 210 -1.18 -14.71 -23.81
CA LYS A 210 -0.16 -14.58 -24.85
C LYS A 210 -0.15 -15.77 -25.79
N PHE A 211 -0.21 -16.99 -25.26
CA PHE A 211 -0.26 -18.20 -26.09
C PHE A 211 -1.48 -18.19 -27.00
N ALA A 212 -2.64 -17.76 -26.50
CA ALA A 212 -3.87 -17.71 -27.28
C ALA A 212 -3.85 -16.72 -28.46
N ARG A 213 -3.07 -15.62 -28.40
CA ARG A 213 -3.05 -14.57 -29.44
C ARG A 213 -2.62 -15.06 -30.82
N ASN A 214 -1.72 -16.04 -30.88
CA ASN A 214 -1.11 -16.51 -32.13
C ASN A 214 -1.59 -17.93 -32.50
N THR A 215 -2.80 -18.30 -32.10
CA THR A 215 -3.35 -19.65 -32.32
C THR A 215 -4.55 -19.62 -33.26
N HIS A 216 -4.70 -20.68 -34.05
CA HIS A 216 -5.89 -20.86 -34.88
C HIS A 216 -7.13 -21.09 -34.01
N HIS A 217 -8.25 -20.49 -34.37
CA HIS A 217 -9.48 -20.56 -33.58
C HIS A 217 -9.98 -22.00 -33.35
N SER A 218 -9.84 -22.89 -34.34
CA SER A 218 -10.27 -24.30 -34.26
C SER A 218 -9.39 -25.17 -33.37
N THR A 219 -8.11 -24.82 -33.18
CA THR A 219 -7.13 -25.63 -32.42
C THR A 219 -6.52 -24.88 -31.24
N ARG A 220 -7.05 -23.69 -30.92
CA ARG A 220 -6.54 -22.76 -29.91
C ARG A 220 -6.19 -23.44 -28.60
N TRP A 221 -7.16 -24.13 -28.00
CA TRP A 221 -6.96 -24.73 -26.68
C TRP A 221 -5.97 -25.88 -26.72
N LEU A 222 -5.96 -26.69 -27.77
CA LEU A 222 -4.97 -27.75 -27.95
C LEU A 222 -3.54 -27.17 -28.03
N GLN A 223 -3.36 -26.10 -28.80
CA GLN A 223 -2.07 -25.42 -28.92
C GLN A 223 -1.63 -24.75 -27.61
N VAL A 224 -2.55 -24.08 -26.91
CA VAL A 224 -2.29 -23.43 -25.61
C VAL A 224 -1.89 -24.48 -24.55
N PHE A 225 -2.64 -25.57 -24.42
CA PHE A 225 -2.33 -26.62 -23.44
C PHE A 225 -1.03 -27.34 -23.76
N ARG A 226 -0.74 -27.60 -25.04
CA ARG A 226 0.54 -28.18 -25.46
C ARG A 226 1.71 -27.25 -25.12
N HIS A 227 1.58 -25.95 -25.36
CA HIS A 227 2.62 -24.97 -25.02
C HIS A 227 2.82 -24.89 -23.50
N GLU A 228 1.73 -24.93 -22.73
CA GLU A 228 1.79 -24.93 -21.27
C GLU A 228 2.47 -26.19 -20.72
N TYR A 229 2.09 -27.37 -21.21
CA TYR A 229 2.72 -28.65 -20.84
C TYR A 229 4.22 -28.65 -21.11
N ILE A 230 4.62 -28.22 -22.32
CA ILE A 230 6.03 -28.13 -22.69
C ILE A 230 6.78 -27.18 -21.74
N SER A 231 6.20 -26.00 -21.49
CA SER A 231 6.86 -24.94 -20.70
C SER A 231 6.98 -25.25 -19.20
N LEU A 232 5.97 -25.93 -18.62
CA LEU A 232 5.89 -26.13 -17.18
C LEU A 232 6.35 -27.51 -16.69
N LEU A 233 6.23 -28.54 -17.54
CA LEU A 233 6.50 -29.93 -17.16
C LEU A 233 7.66 -30.48 -17.99
N TRP A 234 7.47 -30.63 -19.30
CA TRP A 234 8.42 -31.36 -20.15
C TRP A 234 9.83 -30.75 -20.12
N LEU A 235 9.97 -29.42 -20.25
CA LEU A 235 11.28 -28.77 -20.19
C LEU A 235 11.99 -28.97 -18.84
N ARG A 236 11.23 -29.01 -17.73
CA ARG A 236 11.81 -29.21 -16.40
C ARG A 236 12.25 -30.66 -16.18
N GLU A 237 11.40 -31.60 -16.57
CA GLU A 237 11.69 -33.04 -16.50
C GLU A 237 12.90 -33.44 -17.35
N ASN A 238 13.14 -32.73 -18.46
CA ASN A 238 14.26 -32.98 -19.37
C ASN A 238 15.48 -32.07 -19.08
N GLY A 239 15.60 -31.53 -17.86
CA GLY A 239 16.79 -30.81 -17.41
C GLY A 239 17.05 -29.47 -18.12
N CYS A 240 16.09 -28.96 -18.89
CA CYS A 240 16.15 -27.66 -19.57
C CYS A 240 15.68 -26.53 -18.65
N ASP A 241 15.84 -26.69 -17.33
CA ASP A 241 15.42 -25.71 -16.34
C ASP A 241 16.48 -24.61 -16.21
N SER A 242 16.36 -23.57 -17.05
CA SER A 242 17.18 -22.36 -16.95
C SER A 242 16.72 -21.44 -15.82
N ALA A 243 15.60 -21.74 -15.16
CA ALA A 243 15.02 -20.90 -14.12
C ALA A 243 15.75 -21.11 -12.79
N LYS A 244 16.88 -20.41 -12.61
CA LYS A 244 17.42 -20.19 -11.26
C LYS A 244 16.33 -19.53 -10.42
N TYR A 245 15.83 -20.24 -9.40
CA TYR A 245 14.93 -19.66 -8.40
C TYR A 245 15.63 -18.46 -7.78
N THR A 246 15.27 -17.27 -8.26
CA THR A 246 15.80 -16.04 -7.72
C THR A 246 14.88 -15.72 -6.56
N THR A 247 15.36 -15.92 -5.32
CA THR A 247 14.64 -15.42 -4.14
C THR A 247 14.34 -13.95 -4.37
N THR A 248 13.09 -13.63 -4.67
CA THR A 248 12.64 -12.26 -4.76
C THR A 248 12.72 -11.70 -3.35
N ARG A 249 13.80 -10.97 -3.07
CA ARG A 249 13.92 -10.08 -1.91
C ARG A 249 12.95 -8.91 -2.13
N ASN A 250 11.65 -9.18 -2.26
CA ASN A 250 10.63 -8.14 -2.31
C ASN A 250 10.59 -7.48 -0.94
N LYS A 251 11.48 -6.50 -0.76
CA LYS A 251 11.58 -5.66 0.43
C LYS A 251 10.50 -4.59 0.31
N TYR A 252 9.39 -4.79 1.01
CA TYR A 252 8.29 -3.81 1.12
C TYR A 252 8.66 -2.64 2.03
N ILE A 253 9.68 -2.83 2.87
CA ILE A 253 10.36 -1.78 3.61
C ILE A 253 11.63 -1.41 2.83
N PRO A 254 11.80 -0.14 2.41
CA PRO A 254 12.99 0.32 1.68
C PRO A 254 14.29 0.03 2.43
N ALA A 255 15.36 -0.32 1.70
CA ALA A 255 16.69 -0.57 2.28
C ALA A 255 17.19 0.62 3.12
N ARG A 256 16.90 1.85 2.70
CA ARG A 256 17.24 3.07 3.45
C ARG A 256 16.69 3.10 4.87
N CYS A 257 15.54 2.47 5.15
CA CYS A 257 14.96 2.46 6.49
C CYS A 257 15.77 1.64 7.51
N TYR A 258 16.76 0.88 7.04
CA TYR A 258 17.68 0.11 7.88
C TYR A 258 19.03 0.81 8.08
N THR A 259 19.24 2.00 7.51
CA THR A 259 20.49 2.75 7.67
C THR A 259 20.37 3.77 8.80
N ALA A 260 21.49 4.15 9.41
CA ALA A 260 21.51 5.06 10.55
C ALA A 260 20.92 6.45 10.23
N GLN A 261 21.01 6.88 8.96
CA GLN A 261 20.58 8.20 8.48
C GLN A 261 19.06 8.36 8.33
N PHE A 262 18.29 7.27 8.34
CA PHE A 262 16.85 7.33 8.14
C PHE A 262 16.11 6.75 9.34
N CYS A 263 14.92 7.29 9.58
CA CYS A 263 13.96 6.69 10.49
C CYS A 263 13.19 5.56 9.78
N HIS A 264 12.57 4.67 10.55
CA HIS A 264 11.76 3.57 10.02
C HIS A 264 10.59 4.05 9.15
N CYS A 265 10.05 5.25 9.39
CA CYS A 265 9.03 5.84 8.53
C CYS A 265 9.56 6.18 7.12
N GLY A 266 10.88 6.29 6.94
CA GLY A 266 11.54 6.60 5.67
C GLY A 266 11.97 8.07 5.50
N GLN A 267 11.77 8.91 6.52
CA GLN A 267 12.32 10.26 6.59
C GLN A 267 13.79 10.25 7.04
N PRO A 268 14.63 11.20 6.56
CA PRO A 268 15.97 11.37 7.08
C PRO A 268 15.94 11.86 8.53
N LYS A 269 16.96 11.50 9.29
CA LYS A 269 17.22 12.04 10.63
C LYS A 269 18.13 13.25 10.51
N VAL A 270 17.89 14.25 11.35
CA VAL A 270 18.83 15.36 11.56
C VAL A 270 19.86 14.88 12.58
N SER A 271 21.13 14.80 12.18
CA SER A 271 22.33 14.53 13.00
C SER A 271 22.18 13.61 14.24
N GLU A 272 22.65 12.36 14.15
CA GLU A 272 22.71 11.33 15.23
C GLU A 272 21.44 11.07 16.06
N GLN A 273 20.34 11.78 15.82
CA GLN A 273 19.11 11.61 16.58
C GLN A 273 18.50 10.22 16.37
N PRO A 274 17.87 9.63 17.41
CA PRO A 274 17.28 8.30 17.32
C PRO A 274 16.06 8.26 16.38
N LYS A 275 15.37 9.40 16.20
CA LYS A 275 14.14 9.54 15.40
C LYS A 275 14.27 10.77 14.48
N CYS A 276 13.53 10.78 13.38
CA CYS A 276 13.37 11.99 12.57
C CYS A 276 12.37 12.95 13.22
N ASP A 277 12.38 14.21 12.80
CA ASP A 277 11.49 15.28 13.29
C ASP A 277 10.02 14.86 13.29
N PHE A 278 9.59 14.14 12.26
CA PHE A 278 8.23 13.64 12.16
C PHE A 278 7.88 12.61 13.24
N CYS A 279 8.79 11.70 13.57
CA CYS A 279 8.55 10.64 14.55
C CYS A 279 8.83 11.10 15.99
N SER A 280 9.60 12.17 16.18
CA SER A 280 9.82 12.81 17.48
C SER A 280 8.73 13.84 17.81
N HIS A 281 7.99 14.33 16.82
CA HIS A 281 6.91 15.30 17.02
C HIS A 281 5.87 14.86 18.07
N SER A 282 5.40 15.79 18.91
CA SER A 282 4.44 15.52 19.99
C SER A 282 3.12 14.92 19.49
N VAL A 283 2.63 15.43 18.36
CA VAL A 283 1.44 14.91 17.67
C VAL A 283 1.54 13.42 17.33
N HIS A 284 2.74 12.95 16.94
CA HIS A 284 2.95 11.54 16.66
C HIS A 284 2.74 10.67 17.91
N GLN A 285 3.13 11.17 19.09
CA GLN A 285 2.93 10.48 20.37
C GLN A 285 1.45 10.46 20.75
N ILE A 286 0.77 11.61 20.66
CA ILE A 286 -0.67 11.74 20.96
C ILE A 286 -1.52 10.75 20.14
N ILE A 287 -1.22 10.61 18.84
CA ILE A 287 -1.94 9.67 17.97
C ILE A 287 -1.62 8.22 18.34
N ASN A 288 -0.36 7.90 18.62
CA ASN A 288 0.02 6.55 19.07
C ASN A 288 -0.65 6.16 20.38
N ASP A 289 -0.78 7.09 21.33
CA ASP A 289 -1.45 6.85 22.60
C ASP A 289 -2.94 6.57 22.39
N SER A 290 -3.60 7.34 21.52
CA SER A 290 -4.99 7.08 21.12
C SER A 290 -5.15 5.67 20.52
N ILE A 291 -4.24 5.26 19.64
CA ILE A 291 -4.25 3.92 19.01
C ILE A 291 -3.99 2.80 20.03
N ASN A 292 -3.06 3.01 20.96
CA ASN A 292 -2.74 2.02 21.99
C ASN A 292 -3.91 1.83 22.96
N GLN A 293 -4.56 2.92 23.36
CA GLN A 293 -5.75 2.91 24.23
C GLN A 293 -7.03 2.50 23.52
N GLY A 294 -7.07 2.55 22.17
CA GLY A 294 -8.26 2.23 21.39
C GLY A 294 -9.36 3.30 21.47
N LYS A 295 -9.03 4.52 21.89
CA LYS A 295 -9.95 5.65 22.00
C LYS A 295 -9.23 6.96 21.68
N ILE A 296 -9.97 7.95 21.18
CA ILE A 296 -9.44 9.29 20.91
C ILE A 296 -9.19 10.00 22.25
N THR A 297 -7.93 10.35 22.55
CA THR A 297 -7.54 11.05 23.78
C THR A 297 -8.05 12.50 23.80
N ALA A 298 -8.05 13.14 24.97
CA ALA A 298 -8.51 14.53 25.10
C ALA A 298 -7.62 15.49 24.29
N GLU A 299 -6.31 15.24 24.26
CA GLU A 299 -5.33 15.99 23.49
C GLU A 299 -5.57 15.84 21.98
N ALA A 300 -5.88 14.62 21.52
CA ALA A 300 -6.21 14.37 20.12
C ALA A 300 -7.50 15.09 19.69
N ARG A 301 -8.51 15.19 20.58
CA ARG A 301 -9.74 15.94 20.28
C ARG A 301 -9.47 17.44 20.11
N LYS A 302 -8.61 18.01 20.97
CA LYS A 302 -8.23 19.44 20.90
C LYS A 302 -7.52 19.82 19.61
N LEU A 303 -6.80 18.88 18.99
CA LEU A 303 -6.05 19.10 17.74
C LEU A 303 -6.90 18.96 16.46
N GLY A 304 -8.23 18.91 16.58
CA GLY A 304 -9.15 18.97 15.43
C GLY A 304 -9.62 17.61 14.94
N CYS A 305 -10.12 16.77 15.84
CA CYS A 305 -10.70 15.49 15.48
C CYS A 305 -12.12 15.64 14.89
N CYS A 306 -12.21 15.91 13.60
CA CYS A 306 -13.34 15.44 12.79
C CYS A 306 -12.84 14.23 12.00
N ALA A 307 -13.60 13.13 11.98
CA ALA A 307 -13.27 11.94 11.19
C ALA A 307 -12.92 12.35 9.74
N LEU A 308 -11.83 11.77 9.19
CA LEU A 308 -11.35 12.02 7.83
C LEU A 308 -12.27 11.43 6.76
#